data_AF-A0A4Q5AJ45-F1
#
_entry.id   AF-A0A4Q5AJ45-F1
#
_cell.length_a   1.000
_cell.length_b   1.000
_cell.length_c   1.000
_cell.angle_alpha   90.00
_cell.angle_beta   90.00
_cell.angle_gamma   90.00
#
_symmetry.space_group_name_H-M   'P 1'
#
loop_
_entity.id
_entity.type
_entity.pdbx_description
1 polymer ?
#
loop_
_entity_poly.entity_id
_entity_poly.type
_entity_poly.pdbx_seq_one_letter_code
_entity_poly.pdbx_strand_id
1 'polypeptide(L)'
;MGAHRWARHALWAVAGSGGMGTMGYVGGVCIRVHDRLLAETDSPEFAADISLNPLSGWHWPVWRMPHVPAGWLWTALMAALVVALVAIMVCWPMRKPDNPFDRDPRRLFSDADREFIKQCTGNQCEHRMCGLIRCPRMGEQMDHHYPWSRGGATSRRNLVWLCAKHNRRKSDRVPSRLSTWLLVRARESYWPRGERAVMIPDGLADMAHGPDDGVGVGA
;
A
#
# COMPACT_ATOMS: atom_id res chain seq x y z
N MET A 1 -4.40 27.70 -55.58
CA MET A 1 -3.94 28.07 -54.22
C MET A 1 -5.00 27.70 -53.16
N GLY A 2 -5.32 26.40 -52.97
CA GLY A 2 -6.43 25.98 -52.10
C GLY A 2 -6.15 24.76 -51.23
N ALA A 3 -5.23 23.88 -51.61
CA ALA A 3 -4.99 22.62 -50.89
C ALA A 3 -4.10 22.77 -49.63
N HIS A 4 -3.24 23.80 -49.57
CA HIS A 4 -2.23 23.91 -48.52
C HIS A 4 -2.75 24.45 -47.17
N ARG A 5 -3.93 25.11 -47.17
CA ARG A 5 -4.56 25.63 -45.95
C ARG A 5 -5.35 24.54 -45.22
N TRP A 6 -6.04 23.68 -45.95
CA TRP A 6 -6.76 22.53 -45.40
C TRP A 6 -5.81 21.49 -44.77
N ALA A 7 -4.66 21.25 -45.39
CA ALA A 7 -3.61 20.38 -44.84
C ALA A 7 -3.06 20.86 -43.48
N ARG A 8 -2.98 22.17 -43.24
CA ARG A 8 -2.53 22.74 -41.94
C ARG A 8 -3.57 22.59 -40.83
N HIS A 9 -4.86 22.63 -41.15
CA HIS A 9 -5.92 22.43 -40.16
C HIS A 9 -6.08 20.96 -39.77
N ALA A 10 -5.90 20.05 -40.73
CA ALA A 10 -5.89 18.61 -40.46
C ALA A 10 -4.69 18.17 -39.61
N LEU A 11 -3.50 18.76 -39.81
CA LEU A 11 -2.30 18.43 -39.05
C LEU A 11 -2.43 18.76 -37.54
N TRP A 12 -3.13 19.84 -37.20
CA TRP A 12 -3.39 20.23 -35.80
C TRP A 12 -4.51 19.41 -35.14
N ALA A 13 -5.48 18.92 -35.92
CA ALA A 13 -6.51 18.01 -35.41
C ALA A 13 -5.94 16.62 -35.04
N VAL A 14 -4.95 16.14 -35.79
CA VAL A 14 -4.30 14.83 -35.54
C VAL A 14 -3.22 14.92 -34.45
N ALA A 15 -2.47 16.03 -34.37
CA ALA A 15 -1.50 16.25 -33.30
C ALA A 15 -2.13 16.63 -31.94
N GLY A 16 -3.42 17.01 -31.94
CA GLY A 16 -4.19 17.47 -30.78
C GLY A 16 -5.05 16.39 -30.11
N SER A 17 -4.75 15.11 -30.28
CA SER A 17 -5.40 14.01 -29.53
C SER A 17 -4.96 13.95 -28.05
N GLY A 18 -3.94 14.72 -27.66
CA GLY A 18 -3.70 15.08 -26.26
C GLY A 18 -4.46 16.36 -25.91
N GLY A 19 -5.37 16.31 -24.93
CA GLY A 19 -6.31 17.38 -24.55
C GLY A 19 -5.72 18.78 -24.26
N MET A 20 -4.40 18.96 -24.29
CA MET A 20 -3.75 20.27 -24.24
C MET A 20 -3.78 21.04 -25.58
N GLY A 21 -3.72 20.35 -26.73
CA GLY A 21 -3.66 21.01 -28.05
C GLY A 21 -4.99 21.67 -28.44
N THR A 22 -6.09 21.00 -28.15
CA THR A 22 -7.47 21.50 -28.37
C THR A 22 -7.81 22.65 -27.42
N MET A 23 -7.39 22.59 -26.15
CA MET A 23 -7.55 23.72 -25.20
C MET A 23 -6.77 24.97 -25.63
N GLY A 24 -5.54 24.81 -26.13
CA GLY A 24 -4.74 25.94 -26.61
C GLY A 24 -5.36 26.63 -27.83
N TYR A 25 -5.95 25.87 -28.75
CA TYR A 25 -6.64 26.42 -29.92
C TYR A 25 -7.93 27.16 -29.55
N VAL A 26 -8.78 26.56 -28.70
CA VAL A 26 -10.02 27.19 -28.23
C VAL A 26 -9.70 28.46 -27.42
N GLY A 27 -8.72 28.41 -26.51
CA GLY A 27 -8.27 29.57 -25.76
C GLY A 27 -7.78 30.70 -26.67
N GLY A 28 -6.99 30.39 -27.70
CA GLY A 28 -6.50 31.38 -28.66
C GLY A 28 -7.60 31.98 -29.55
N VAL A 29 -8.70 31.26 -29.80
CA VAL A 29 -9.89 31.80 -30.49
C VAL A 29 -10.69 32.71 -29.55
N CYS A 30 -10.91 32.29 -28.30
CA CYS A 30 -11.62 33.09 -27.30
C CYS A 30 -10.92 34.43 -27.03
N ILE A 31 -9.59 34.44 -26.91
CA ILE A 31 -8.80 35.68 -26.73
C ILE A 31 -9.00 36.61 -27.92
N ARG A 32 -8.94 36.10 -29.15
CA ARG A 32 -9.08 36.95 -30.35
C ARG A 32 -10.50 37.49 -30.55
N VAL A 33 -11.52 36.73 -30.12
CA VAL A 33 -12.91 37.19 -30.11
C VAL A 33 -13.11 38.23 -29.01
N HIS A 34 -12.56 38.00 -27.82
CA HIS A 34 -12.57 38.96 -26.72
C HIS A 34 -11.90 40.28 -27.11
N ASP A 35 -10.71 40.23 -27.72
CA ASP A 35 -9.99 41.44 -28.15
C ASP A 35 -10.75 42.19 -29.25
N ARG A 36 -11.46 41.49 -30.14
CA ARG A 36 -12.36 42.13 -31.11
C ARG A 36 -13.56 42.78 -30.46
N LEU A 37 -14.19 42.11 -29.50
CA LEU A 37 -15.31 42.67 -28.75
C LEU A 37 -14.89 43.90 -27.95
N LEU A 38 -13.68 43.89 -27.37
CA LEU A 38 -13.09 45.05 -26.69
C LEU A 38 -12.82 46.21 -27.66
N ALA A 39 -12.29 45.92 -28.85
CA ALA A 39 -12.08 46.94 -29.87
C ALA A 39 -13.39 47.56 -30.38
N GLU A 40 -14.48 46.78 -30.44
CA GLU A 40 -15.82 47.28 -30.78
C GLU A 40 -16.36 48.22 -29.67
N THR A 41 -16.11 47.91 -28.40
CA THR A 41 -16.49 48.76 -27.26
C THR A 41 -15.64 50.03 -27.10
N ASP A 42 -14.48 50.11 -27.76
CA ASP A 42 -13.61 51.30 -27.80
C ASP A 42 -13.99 52.29 -28.93
N SER A 43 -15.09 52.03 -29.64
CA SER A 43 -15.61 52.93 -30.68
C SER A 43 -16.18 54.21 -30.04
N PRO A 44 -15.79 55.42 -30.49
CA PRO A 44 -16.07 56.69 -29.81
C PRO A 44 -17.57 57.01 -29.68
N GLU A 45 -18.43 56.38 -30.49
CA GLU A 45 -19.88 56.47 -30.41
C GLU A 45 -20.48 55.86 -29.13
N PHE A 46 -19.76 54.98 -28.43
CA PHE A 46 -20.18 54.37 -27.15
C PHE A 46 -19.44 54.93 -25.93
N ALA A 47 -18.45 55.81 -26.13
CA ALA A 47 -17.67 56.41 -25.05
C ALA A 47 -18.50 57.37 -24.16
N ALA A 48 -19.64 57.88 -24.66
CA ALA A 48 -20.49 58.83 -23.95
C ALA A 48 -21.45 58.17 -22.93
N ASP A 49 -21.69 56.85 -23.02
CA ASP A 49 -22.71 56.16 -22.20
C ASP A 49 -22.17 55.57 -20.88
N ILE A 50 -20.89 55.80 -20.53
CA ILE A 50 -20.23 55.09 -19.42
C ILE A 50 -20.33 55.78 -18.04
N SER A 51 -20.91 56.97 -17.89
CA SER A 51 -20.79 57.74 -16.62
C SER A 51 -22.04 57.87 -15.74
N LEU A 52 -23.00 56.93 -15.78
CA LEU A 52 -24.15 56.94 -14.85
C LEU A 52 -24.33 55.64 -14.03
N ASN A 53 -23.28 54.85 -13.80
CA ASN A 53 -23.36 53.79 -12.80
C ASN A 53 -22.98 54.36 -11.41
N PRO A 54 -23.95 54.55 -10.48
CA PRO A 54 -23.66 55.04 -9.12
C PRO A 54 -22.86 54.03 -8.28
N LEU A 55 -22.64 52.82 -8.78
CA LEU A 55 -21.79 51.79 -8.19
C LEU A 55 -20.41 51.70 -8.86
N SER A 56 -20.02 52.65 -9.72
CA SER A 56 -18.70 52.66 -10.37
C SER A 56 -17.52 52.77 -9.40
N GLY A 57 -17.77 53.21 -8.16
CA GLY A 57 -16.79 53.18 -7.05
C GLY A 57 -16.85 51.91 -6.17
N TRP A 58 -17.83 51.03 -6.39
CA TRP A 58 -18.01 49.81 -5.61
C TRP A 58 -17.09 48.71 -6.14
N HIS A 59 -15.91 48.58 -5.55
CA HIS A 59 -15.13 47.37 -5.68
C HIS A 59 -15.72 46.28 -4.78
N TRP A 60 -15.99 45.08 -5.31
CA TRP A 60 -16.15 43.93 -4.43
C TRP A 60 -14.86 43.79 -3.62
N PRO A 61 -14.91 43.54 -2.30
CA PRO A 61 -13.71 43.18 -1.56
C PRO A 61 -13.14 41.96 -2.26
N VAL A 62 -12.03 42.15 -2.97
CA VAL A 62 -11.30 41.04 -3.58
C VAL A 62 -10.71 40.30 -2.41
N TRP A 63 -11.45 39.32 -1.89
CA TRP A 63 -10.96 38.38 -0.92
C TRP A 63 -9.87 37.60 -1.64
N ARG A 64 -8.65 38.17 -1.65
CA ARG A 64 -7.45 37.45 -2.06
C ARG A 64 -7.35 36.34 -1.04
N MET A 65 -7.87 35.17 -1.37
CA MET A 65 -7.53 33.96 -0.63
C MET A 65 -6.02 34.03 -0.45
N PRO A 66 -5.49 33.91 0.77
CA PRO A 66 -4.07 33.71 0.92
C PRO A 66 -3.76 32.53 0.00
N HIS A 67 -3.00 32.82 -1.04
CA HIS A 67 -2.33 31.88 -1.92
C HIS A 67 -1.64 30.83 -1.07
N VAL A 68 -2.40 29.84 -0.59
CA VAL A 68 -1.88 28.56 -0.16
C VAL A 68 -1.25 28.06 -1.45
N PRO A 69 0.08 28.02 -1.54
CA PRO A 69 0.72 27.62 -2.78
C PRO A 69 0.17 26.24 -3.09
N ALA A 70 -0.51 26.06 -4.23
CA ALA A 70 -1.18 24.80 -4.55
C ALA A 70 -0.24 23.59 -4.36
N GLY A 71 1.07 23.80 -4.48
CA GLY A 71 2.12 22.86 -4.11
C GLY A 71 1.99 22.26 -2.71
N TRP A 72 1.66 23.01 -1.66
CA TRP A 72 1.53 22.46 -0.30
C TRP A 72 0.31 21.54 -0.14
N LEU A 73 -0.78 21.85 -0.83
CA LEU A 73 -1.95 20.98 -0.84
C LEU A 73 -1.65 19.67 -1.59
N TRP A 74 -0.95 19.76 -2.72
CA TRP A 74 -0.52 18.59 -3.48
C TRP A 74 0.51 17.75 -2.72
N THR A 75 1.51 18.36 -2.07
CA THR A 75 2.50 17.61 -1.27
C THR A 75 1.85 16.95 -0.06
N ALA A 76 0.94 17.63 0.64
CA ALA A 76 0.19 17.06 1.75
C ALA A 76 -0.69 15.89 1.28
N LEU A 77 -1.37 16.02 0.14
CA LEU A 77 -2.19 14.95 -0.44
C LEU A 77 -1.33 13.72 -0.80
N MET A 78 -0.18 13.92 -1.45
CA MET A 78 0.74 12.83 -1.79
C MET A 78 1.32 12.16 -0.55
N ALA A 79 1.70 12.93 0.47
CA ALA A 79 2.17 12.39 1.73
C ALA A 79 1.08 11.55 2.42
N ALA A 80 -0.16 12.05 2.47
CA ALA A 80 -1.30 11.33 3.03
C ALA A 80 -1.58 10.02 2.26
N LEU A 81 -1.51 10.06 0.92
CA LEU A 81 -1.67 8.87 0.08
C LEU A 81 -0.58 7.83 0.37
N VAL A 82 0.69 8.24 0.47
CA VAL A 82 1.80 7.33 0.80
C VAL A 82 1.59 6.71 2.18
N VAL A 83 1.23 7.50 3.19
CA VAL A 83 0.95 7.00 4.54
C VAL A 83 -0.22 6.01 4.52
N ALA A 84 -1.29 6.31 3.78
CA ALA A 84 -2.43 5.41 3.64
C ALA A 84 -2.04 4.08 2.98
N LEU A 85 -1.26 4.11 1.89
CA LEU A 85 -0.76 2.90 1.22
C LEU A 85 0.13 2.06 2.14
N VAL A 86 1.03 2.70 2.89
CA VAL A 86 1.87 2.01 3.88
C VAL A 86 1.02 1.40 4.99
N ALA A 87 0.03 2.13 5.51
CA ALA A 87 -0.87 1.63 6.53
C ALA A 87 -1.67 0.42 6.03
N ILE A 88 -2.18 0.47 4.78
CA ILE A 88 -2.86 -0.65 4.14
C ILE A 88 -1.92 -1.86 4.07
N MET A 89 -0.68 -1.71 3.59
CA MET A 89 0.27 -2.82 3.50
C MET A 89 0.63 -3.43 4.86
N VAL A 90 0.83 -2.59 5.88
CA VAL A 90 1.17 -3.04 7.24
C VAL A 90 -0.01 -3.74 7.91
N CYS A 91 -1.23 -3.29 7.65
CA CYS A 91 -2.45 -3.83 8.27
C CYS A 91 -3.14 -4.91 7.43
N TRP A 92 -2.73 -5.16 6.18
CA TRP A 92 -3.36 -6.15 5.32
C TRP A 92 -3.14 -7.57 5.86
N PRO A 93 -4.16 -8.23 6.42
CA PRO A 93 -3.98 -9.50 7.11
C PRO A 93 -3.67 -10.63 6.13
N MET A 94 -2.98 -11.67 6.61
CA MET A 94 -2.93 -12.95 5.91
C MET A 94 -4.34 -13.52 5.73
N ARG A 95 -4.57 -14.21 4.60
CA ARG A 95 -5.78 -14.99 4.39
C ARG A 95 -5.80 -16.16 5.39
N LYS A 96 -6.99 -16.56 5.86
CA LYS A 96 -7.14 -17.79 6.65
C LYS A 96 -6.54 -18.97 5.86
N PRO A 97 -5.65 -19.78 6.47
CA PRO A 97 -5.15 -21.00 5.85
C PRO A 97 -6.31 -21.96 5.55
N ASP A 98 -6.23 -22.64 4.41
CA ASP A 98 -7.25 -23.60 3.98
C ASP A 98 -6.91 -24.99 4.54
N ASN A 99 -7.17 -25.15 5.83
CA ASN A 99 -6.96 -26.41 6.55
C ASN A 99 -8.31 -27.16 6.68
N PRO A 100 -8.30 -28.51 6.78
CA PRO A 100 -9.52 -29.30 6.94
C PRO A 100 -10.19 -29.14 8.32
N PHE A 101 -9.69 -28.24 9.17
CA PHE A 101 -10.15 -27.98 10.52
C PHE A 101 -10.26 -26.48 10.78
N ASP A 102 -11.19 -26.10 11.66
CA ASP A 102 -11.26 -24.71 12.16
C ASP A 102 -10.26 -24.43 13.27
N ARG A 103 -9.88 -25.46 14.03
CA ARG A 103 -8.78 -25.45 14.99
C ARG A 103 -8.11 -26.82 14.95
N ASP A 104 -6.79 -26.81 14.83
CA ASP A 104 -6.01 -28.05 14.80
C ASP A 104 -6.23 -28.82 16.12
N PRO A 105 -6.60 -30.11 16.11
CA PRO A 105 -6.69 -30.90 17.34
C PRO A 105 -5.37 -30.91 18.13
N ARG A 106 -4.23 -30.83 17.45
CA ARG A 106 -2.92 -30.63 18.09
C ARG A 106 -2.67 -29.14 18.27
N ARG A 107 -2.48 -28.69 19.51
CA ARG A 107 -2.07 -27.30 19.83
C ARG A 107 -0.58 -27.17 20.13
N LEU A 108 0.02 -28.18 20.75
CA LEU A 108 1.39 -28.11 21.25
C LEU A 108 2.35 -28.68 20.21
N PHE A 109 3.47 -27.98 20.02
CA PHE A 109 4.62 -28.46 19.26
C PHE A 109 5.41 -29.48 20.08
N SER A 110 6.08 -30.40 19.40
CA SER A 110 6.91 -31.44 20.02
C SER A 110 8.29 -30.92 20.44
N ASP A 111 9.03 -31.70 21.23
CA ASP A 111 10.44 -31.39 21.52
C ASP A 111 11.35 -31.52 20.29
N ALA A 112 10.98 -32.37 19.32
CA ALA A 112 11.66 -32.41 18.03
C ALA A 112 11.50 -31.09 17.25
N ASP A 113 10.31 -30.48 17.30
CA ASP A 113 10.08 -29.16 16.70
C ASP A 113 10.85 -28.05 17.41
N ARG A 114 10.99 -28.16 18.73
CA ARG A 114 11.80 -27.24 19.53
C ARG A 114 13.26 -27.28 19.11
N GLU A 115 13.81 -28.47 18.95
CA GLU A 115 15.21 -28.63 18.53
C GLU A 115 15.40 -28.15 17.09
N PHE A 116 14.50 -28.53 16.19
CA PHE A 116 14.46 -28.06 14.81
C PHE A 116 14.49 -26.53 14.70
N ILE A 117 13.59 -25.83 15.41
CA ILE A 117 13.50 -24.37 15.29
C ILE A 117 14.69 -23.67 15.94
N LYS A 118 15.25 -24.21 17.02
CA LYS A 118 16.50 -23.69 17.61
C LYS A 118 17.64 -23.78 16.61
N GLN A 119 17.80 -24.91 15.93
CA GLN A 119 18.81 -25.10 14.89
C GLN A 119 18.60 -24.12 13.72
N CYS A 120 17.37 -23.99 13.23
CA CYS A 120 17.06 -23.09 12.13
C CYS A 120 17.32 -21.62 12.48
N THR A 121 17.04 -21.22 13.72
CA THR A 121 17.08 -19.80 14.12
C THR A 121 18.38 -19.39 14.79
N GLY A 122 19.30 -20.33 15.06
CA GLY A 122 20.46 -20.10 15.93
C GLY A 122 20.05 -19.78 17.37
N ASN A 123 18.92 -20.34 17.81
CA ASN A 123 18.27 -20.08 19.10
C ASN A 123 17.96 -18.60 19.39
N GLN A 124 17.90 -17.76 18.35
CA GLN A 124 17.62 -16.33 18.47
C GLN A 124 16.17 -16.02 18.10
N CYS A 125 15.56 -15.07 18.81
CA CYS A 125 14.19 -14.63 18.55
C CYS A 125 14.03 -14.14 17.09
N GLU A 126 12.96 -14.57 16.43
CA GLU A 126 12.68 -14.23 15.02
C GLU A 126 12.01 -12.86 14.84
N HIS A 127 11.55 -12.23 15.92
CA HIS A 127 10.94 -10.90 15.85
C HIS A 127 11.92 -9.86 15.28
N ARG A 128 11.42 -9.04 14.36
CA ARG A 128 12.17 -7.91 13.78
C ARG A 128 11.45 -6.58 13.97
N MET A 129 12.19 -5.59 14.46
CA MET A 129 11.71 -4.21 14.51
C MET A 129 11.63 -3.66 13.08
N CYS A 130 10.43 -3.24 12.68
CA CYS A 130 10.12 -2.78 11.31
C CYS A 130 10.56 -3.77 10.22
N GLY A 131 10.69 -5.06 10.53
CA GLY A 131 11.18 -6.08 9.60
C GLY A 131 12.70 -6.06 9.33
N LEU A 132 13.44 -5.12 9.90
CA LEU A 132 14.87 -4.91 9.59
C LEU A 132 15.76 -5.53 10.67
N ILE A 133 15.62 -5.06 11.91
CA ILE A 133 16.55 -5.39 13.00
C ILE A 133 16.02 -6.58 13.79
N ARG A 134 16.74 -7.70 13.78
CA ARG A 134 16.38 -8.90 14.55
C ARG A 134 16.58 -8.65 16.03
N CYS A 135 15.64 -9.16 16.83
CA CYS A 135 15.75 -9.12 18.28
C CYS A 135 17.02 -9.89 18.71
N PRO A 136 17.90 -9.29 19.53
CA PRO A 136 19.13 -9.96 19.96
C PRO A 136 18.91 -11.03 21.03
N ARG A 137 17.72 -11.09 21.64
CA ARG A 137 17.41 -12.05 22.71
C ARG A 137 17.27 -13.46 22.17
N MET A 138 17.59 -14.43 23.02
CA MET A 138 17.28 -15.84 22.77
C MET A 138 15.77 -16.03 22.60
N GLY A 139 15.37 -16.95 21.73
CA GLY A 139 13.99 -17.41 21.73
C GLY A 139 13.76 -18.38 22.89
N GLU A 140 12.54 -18.39 23.39
CA GLU A 140 12.14 -19.15 24.58
C GLU A 140 10.89 -20.00 24.31
N GLN A 141 10.03 -19.53 23.40
CA GLN A 141 8.70 -20.06 23.19
C GLN A 141 8.49 -20.36 21.72
N MET A 142 7.95 -21.56 21.46
CA MET A 142 7.37 -21.93 20.17
C MET A 142 5.97 -21.32 20.10
N ASP A 143 5.66 -20.68 18.99
CA ASP A 143 4.33 -20.12 18.74
C ASP A 143 3.93 -20.30 17.28
N HIS A 144 2.63 -20.16 17.02
CA HIS A 144 2.07 -20.24 15.68
C HIS A 144 2.12 -18.88 14.99
N HIS A 145 2.80 -18.73 13.86
CA HIS A 145 2.84 -17.49 13.09
C HIS A 145 1.43 -17.01 12.75
N TYR A 146 0.63 -17.87 12.11
CA TYR A 146 -0.82 -17.73 12.02
C TYR A 146 -1.47 -18.40 13.23
N PRO A 147 -2.25 -17.67 14.04
CA PRO A 147 -2.70 -18.14 15.35
C PRO A 147 -3.58 -19.41 15.26
N TRP A 148 -3.26 -20.41 16.10
CA TRP A 148 -4.01 -21.66 16.22
C TRP A 148 -5.51 -21.44 16.45
N SER A 149 -5.88 -20.47 17.30
CA SER A 149 -7.27 -20.15 17.63
C SER A 149 -8.10 -19.65 16.43
N ARG A 150 -7.45 -19.30 15.31
CA ARG A 150 -8.08 -18.83 14.06
C ARG A 150 -7.88 -19.78 12.89
N GLY A 151 -7.43 -21.01 13.13
CA GLY A 151 -7.27 -22.05 12.10
C GLY A 151 -5.86 -22.25 11.57
N GLY A 152 -4.83 -21.69 12.24
CA GLY A 152 -3.44 -22.04 11.94
C GLY A 152 -3.11 -23.45 12.42
N ALA A 153 -2.45 -24.24 11.57
CA ALA A 153 -2.02 -25.60 11.90
C ALA A 153 -0.81 -25.60 12.85
N THR A 154 -0.69 -26.62 13.70
CA THR A 154 0.52 -26.95 14.44
C THR A 154 1.44 -27.74 13.51
N SER A 155 2.17 -27.02 12.67
CA SER A 155 3.13 -27.54 11.69
C SER A 155 4.41 -26.70 11.74
N ARG A 156 5.53 -27.27 11.29
CA ARG A 156 6.77 -26.50 11.08
C ARG A 156 6.57 -25.35 10.10
N ARG A 157 5.64 -25.48 9.15
CA ARG A 157 5.17 -24.41 8.24
C ARG A 157 4.36 -23.31 8.92
N ASN A 158 4.18 -23.38 10.24
CA ASN A 158 3.53 -22.32 11.02
C ASN A 158 4.33 -21.99 12.29
N LEU A 159 5.50 -22.59 12.48
CA LEU A 159 6.28 -22.45 13.70
C LEU A 159 7.15 -21.19 13.66
N VAL A 160 7.13 -20.43 14.76
CA VAL A 160 8.06 -19.32 15.03
C VAL A 160 8.72 -19.45 16.41
N TRP A 161 9.96 -18.97 16.51
CA TRP A 161 10.74 -18.93 17.74
C TRP A 161 10.83 -17.51 18.30
N LEU A 162 10.16 -17.27 19.43
CA LEU A 162 10.04 -15.93 20.01
C LEU A 162 10.53 -15.92 21.47
N CYS A 163 11.10 -14.78 21.89
CA CYS A 163 11.32 -14.50 23.31
C CYS A 163 9.98 -14.16 23.98
N ALA A 164 9.86 -14.34 25.30
CA ALA A 164 8.58 -14.12 26.00
C ALA A 164 7.98 -12.72 25.78
N LYS A 165 8.81 -11.67 25.65
CA LYS A 165 8.33 -10.30 25.37
C LYS A 165 7.60 -10.21 24.02
N HIS A 166 8.21 -10.74 22.96
CA HIS A 166 7.65 -10.63 21.62
C HIS A 166 6.50 -11.62 21.40
N ASN A 167 6.55 -12.78 22.04
CA ASN A 167 5.44 -13.72 22.02
C ASN A 167 4.18 -13.10 22.65
N ARG A 168 4.30 -12.52 23.85
CA ARG A 168 3.17 -11.79 24.50
C ARG A 168 2.64 -10.63 23.66
N ARG A 169 3.51 -9.89 22.98
CA ARG A 169 3.10 -8.78 22.10
C ARG A 169 2.39 -9.26 20.83
N LYS A 170 2.80 -10.41 20.29
CA LYS A 170 2.17 -11.04 19.13
C LYS A 170 0.76 -11.49 19.48
N SER A 171 0.58 -12.19 20.60
CA SER A 171 -0.71 -12.75 21.01
C SER A 171 -1.33 -13.59 19.87
N ASP A 172 -2.65 -13.61 19.79
CA ASP A 172 -3.49 -14.17 18.75
C ASP A 172 -3.66 -13.25 17.52
N ARG A 173 -2.83 -12.22 17.35
CA ARG A 173 -2.94 -11.30 16.21
C ARG A 173 -2.60 -12.03 14.91
N VAL A 174 -3.48 -11.92 13.93
CA VAL A 174 -3.20 -12.40 12.56
C VAL A 174 -2.08 -11.57 11.97
N PRO A 175 -0.96 -12.17 11.53
CA PRO A 175 0.13 -11.45 10.89
C PRO A 175 -0.32 -10.83 9.57
N SER A 176 0.26 -9.69 9.21
CA SER A 176 0.02 -9.09 7.90
C SER A 176 0.84 -9.78 6.81
N ARG A 177 0.40 -9.66 5.56
CA ARG A 177 1.14 -10.18 4.39
C ARG A 177 2.55 -9.58 4.33
N LEU A 178 2.68 -8.28 4.59
CA LEU A 178 3.98 -7.61 4.62
C LEU A 178 4.88 -8.17 5.73
N SER A 179 4.36 -8.34 6.95
CA SER A 179 5.16 -8.89 8.07
C SER A 179 5.63 -10.32 7.78
N THR A 180 4.80 -11.10 7.11
CA THR A 180 5.10 -12.49 6.71
C THR A 180 6.15 -12.51 5.61
N TRP A 181 6.01 -11.67 4.59
CA TRP A 181 7.01 -11.54 3.54
C TRP A 181 8.38 -11.09 4.08
N LEU A 182 8.40 -10.12 5.00
CA LEU A 182 9.63 -9.67 5.68
C LEU A 182 10.28 -10.79 6.49
N LEU A 183 9.48 -11.61 7.20
CA LEU A 183 9.99 -12.78 7.92
C LEU A 183 10.57 -13.82 6.96
N VAL A 184 9.89 -14.14 5.86
CA VAL A 184 10.39 -15.09 4.83
C VAL A 184 11.71 -14.59 4.24
N ARG A 185 11.76 -13.32 3.82
CA ARG A 185 12.97 -12.71 3.27
C ARG A 185 14.13 -12.73 4.26
N ALA A 186 13.83 -12.54 5.55
CA ALA A 186 14.82 -12.67 6.61
C ALA A 186 15.29 -14.11 6.81
N ARG A 187 14.38 -15.09 6.78
CA ARG A 187 14.71 -16.52 6.94
C ARG A 187 15.66 -16.99 5.85
N GLU A 188 15.59 -16.45 4.64
CA GLU A 188 16.52 -16.83 3.55
C GLU A 188 18.01 -16.72 3.93
N SER A 189 18.38 -15.84 4.87
CA SER A 189 19.77 -15.63 5.29
C SER A 189 20.27 -16.62 6.34
N TYR A 190 19.39 -17.23 7.13
CA TYR A 190 19.77 -18.07 8.28
C TYR A 190 19.10 -19.46 8.29
N TRP A 191 18.06 -19.67 7.49
CA TRP A 191 17.35 -20.94 7.42
C TRP A 191 18.15 -21.97 6.61
N PRO A 192 18.33 -23.20 7.12
CA PRO A 192 19.05 -24.26 6.42
C PRO A 192 18.46 -24.56 5.05
N ARG A 193 19.30 -24.77 4.02
CA ARG A 193 18.83 -24.97 2.64
C ARG A 193 17.90 -26.18 2.48
N GLY A 194 18.19 -27.28 3.17
CA GLY A 194 17.37 -28.51 3.13
C GLY A 194 15.98 -28.34 3.76
N GLU A 195 15.83 -27.35 4.66
CA GLU A 195 14.60 -27.13 5.43
C GLU A 195 13.74 -25.99 4.85
N ARG A 196 14.10 -25.46 3.67
CA ARG A 196 13.40 -24.31 3.08
C ARG A 196 11.95 -24.60 2.68
N ALA A 197 11.57 -25.86 2.51
CA ALA A 197 10.20 -26.26 2.23
C ALA A 197 9.21 -25.86 3.35
N VAL A 198 9.67 -25.83 4.61
CA VAL A 198 8.86 -25.44 5.77
C VAL A 198 9.17 -24.02 6.28
N MET A 199 10.05 -23.29 5.58
CA MET A 199 10.46 -21.94 5.96
C MET A 199 9.35 -20.91 5.82
N ILE A 200 8.42 -21.12 4.88
CA ILE A 200 7.33 -20.19 4.59
C ILE A 200 6.23 -20.41 5.64
N PRO A 201 5.95 -19.43 6.52
CA PRO A 201 4.98 -19.62 7.57
C PRO A 201 3.56 -19.33 7.03
N ASP A 202 3.00 -20.28 6.28
CA ASP A 202 1.69 -20.15 5.60
C ASP A 202 0.51 -20.60 6.46
N GLY A 203 0.77 -21.26 7.60
CA GLY A 203 -0.27 -21.72 8.51
C GLY A 203 -0.98 -23.00 8.06
N LEU A 204 -0.53 -23.62 6.98
CA LEU A 204 -1.06 -24.88 6.47
C LEU A 204 -0.57 -26.06 7.31
N ALA A 205 -1.40 -27.10 7.38
CA ALA A 205 -0.98 -28.40 7.89
C ALA A 205 0.10 -29.00 6.98
N ASP A 206 0.99 -29.80 7.56
CA ASP A 206 1.88 -30.64 6.76
C ASP A 206 1.02 -31.67 6.00
N MET A 207 1.32 -31.90 4.72
CA MET A 207 0.58 -32.83 3.84
C MET A 207 0.69 -34.31 4.29
N ALA A 208 1.15 -34.57 5.52
CA ALA A 208 1.53 -35.87 6.06
C ALA A 208 1.03 -36.10 7.49
N HIS A 209 -0.07 -35.48 7.91
CA HIS A 209 -0.86 -35.97 9.04
C HIS A 209 -2.22 -36.45 8.52
N GLY A 210 -2.17 -37.47 7.66
CA GLY A 210 -3.26 -38.44 7.60
C GLY A 210 -3.36 -39.15 8.97
N PRO A 211 -4.50 -39.74 9.32
CA PRO A 211 -4.82 -40.25 10.66
C PRO A 211 -3.94 -41.39 11.22
N ASP A 212 -2.75 -41.64 10.66
CA ASP A 212 -1.90 -42.80 10.93
C ASP A 212 -0.50 -42.48 11.49
N ASP A 213 -0.25 -41.29 12.05
CA ASP A 213 0.92 -41.12 12.94
C ASP A 213 0.60 -41.63 14.35
N GLY A 214 0.49 -42.96 14.45
CA GLY A 214 0.31 -43.77 15.64
C GLY A 214 1.34 -43.55 16.75
N VAL A 215 1.36 -42.36 17.36
CA VAL A 215 1.88 -42.13 18.71
C VAL A 215 0.71 -42.30 19.69
N GLY A 216 0.08 -43.46 19.60
CA GLY A 216 -0.73 -44.06 20.63
C GLY A 216 0.08 -45.14 21.32
N VAL A 217 1.14 -44.76 22.04
CA VAL A 217 1.78 -45.65 23.02
C VAL A 217 2.43 -44.81 24.09
N GLY A 218 1.88 -44.86 25.31
CA GLY A 218 2.58 -44.35 26.49
C GLY A 218 1.71 -44.00 27.69
N ALA A 219 1.35 -45.04 28.45
CA ALA A 219 0.92 -45.08 29.86
C ALA A 219 -0.48 -44.56 30.24
#